data_AF-A0A1C6S7Z5-F1
#
_entry.id   AF-A0A1C6S7Z5-F1
#
_cell.length_a   1.000
_cell.length_b   1.000
_cell.length_c   1.000
_cell.angle_alpha   90.00
_cell.angle_beta   90.00
_cell.angle_gamma   90.00
#
_symmetry.space_group_name_H-M   'P 1'
#
loop_
_entity.id
_entity.type
_entity.pdbx_description
1 polymer ?
#
loop_
_entity_poly.entity_id
_entity_poly.type
_entity_poly.pdbx_seq_one_letter_code
_entity_poly.pdbx_strand_id
1 'polypeptide(L)'
;MLISVFPTAAPAAQATGTRGTASRTTDVGATAWTPIISPLYTDREERRFAHVDTDDRNLLIDLCPSGRLCVAAGEGDGRHTVFYLYYCNERSLTNFIGDGSAKNAQTGNARALLLNQNRVIQVVLNPDPDPVRVDWDPIYYIDPC
;
A
#
# COMPACT_ATOMS: atom_id res chain seq x y z
N MET A 1 -24.56 40.65 -68.26
CA MET A 1 -23.60 39.52 -68.34
C MET A 1 -22.52 39.82 -67.30
N LEU A 2 -22.21 39.06 -66.25
CA LEU A 2 -22.48 37.69 -65.79
C LEU A 2 -22.63 37.76 -64.24
N ILE A 3 -23.69 37.18 -63.64
CA ILE A 3 -23.72 35.93 -62.86
C ILE A 3 -22.75 35.88 -61.66
N SER A 4 -23.36 35.97 -60.47
CA SER A 4 -22.86 35.57 -59.15
C SER A 4 -22.79 34.03 -58.97
N VAL A 5 -22.25 33.59 -57.82
CA VAL A 5 -22.56 32.38 -57.02
C VAL A 5 -21.39 31.39 -56.81
N PHE A 6 -20.79 31.52 -55.59
CA PHE A 6 -20.46 30.55 -54.51
C PHE A 6 -19.97 29.09 -54.81
N PRO A 7 -19.66 28.26 -53.77
CA PRO A 7 -18.30 27.81 -53.42
C PRO A 7 -18.15 26.29 -53.59
N THR A 8 -16.98 25.71 -53.30
CA THR A 8 -16.87 24.25 -53.10
C THR A 8 -16.19 23.94 -51.78
N ALA A 9 -16.99 23.42 -50.85
CA ALA A 9 -16.55 22.82 -49.60
C ALA A 9 -15.87 21.47 -49.90
N ALA A 10 -14.73 21.21 -49.26
CA ALA A 10 -14.14 19.87 -49.21
C ALA A 10 -14.81 19.06 -48.09
N PRO A 11 -15.04 17.74 -48.28
CA PRO A 11 -15.74 16.91 -47.30
C PRO A 11 -14.85 16.57 -46.10
N ALA A 12 -15.49 16.51 -44.92
CA ALA A 12 -14.92 15.93 -43.72
C ALA A 12 -14.83 14.41 -43.88
N ALA A 13 -13.61 13.86 -43.81
CA ALA A 13 -13.39 12.42 -43.73
C ALA A 13 -13.60 11.96 -42.28
N GLN A 14 -14.62 11.12 -42.07
CA GLN A 14 -14.87 10.43 -40.82
C GLN A 14 -13.86 9.30 -40.66
N ALA A 15 -12.97 9.39 -39.67
CA ALA A 15 -12.13 8.26 -39.27
C ALA A 15 -12.95 7.36 -38.34
N THR A 16 -13.35 6.22 -38.90
CA THR A 16 -14.02 5.09 -38.27
C THR A 16 -13.29 4.66 -36.99
N GLY A 17 -14.03 4.61 -35.89
CA GLY A 17 -13.54 4.09 -34.61
C GLY A 17 -13.09 2.64 -34.74
N THR A 18 -11.81 2.40 -34.48
CA THR A 18 -11.31 1.04 -34.27
C THR A 18 -11.55 0.70 -32.81
N ARG A 19 -12.64 -0.03 -32.59
CA ARG A 19 -13.00 -0.64 -31.32
C ARG A 19 -12.03 -1.79 -31.05
N GLY A 20 -11.38 -1.74 -29.89
CA GLY A 20 -11.06 -2.94 -29.11
C GLY A 20 -9.93 -3.82 -29.62
N THR A 21 -8.74 -3.56 -29.13
CA THR A 21 -7.96 -4.65 -28.52
C THR A 21 -7.32 -4.08 -27.27
N ALA A 22 -8.14 -3.95 -26.22
CA ALA A 22 -7.59 -3.91 -24.87
C ALA A 22 -6.71 -5.16 -24.77
N SER A 23 -5.40 -4.96 -24.56
CA SER A 23 -4.54 -6.03 -24.11
C SER A 23 -5.19 -6.57 -22.84
N ARG A 24 -5.86 -7.71 -22.95
CA ARG A 24 -6.04 -8.61 -21.82
C ARG A 24 -4.62 -9.06 -21.49
N THR A 25 -3.94 -8.29 -20.65
CA THR A 25 -3.12 -8.92 -19.63
C THR A 25 -4.07 -9.90 -18.96
N THR A 26 -3.85 -11.18 -19.22
CA THR A 26 -4.43 -12.25 -18.42
C THR A 26 -4.17 -11.87 -16.99
N ASP A 27 -5.24 -11.52 -16.28
CA ASP A 27 -5.29 -11.46 -14.83
C ASP A 27 -5.01 -12.89 -14.37
N VAL A 28 -3.71 -13.23 -14.31
CA VAL A 28 -3.23 -14.39 -13.61
C VAL A 28 -3.58 -14.06 -12.18
N GLY A 29 -4.76 -14.49 -11.74
CA GLY A 29 -5.31 -14.17 -10.43
C GLY A 29 -4.20 -14.33 -9.43
N ALA A 30 -3.71 -13.19 -8.94
CA ALA A 30 -2.57 -13.18 -8.04
C ALA A 30 -2.96 -14.04 -6.85
N THR A 31 -2.13 -15.02 -6.52
CA THR A 31 -2.40 -15.88 -5.37
C THR A 31 -2.40 -14.98 -4.15
N ALA A 32 -3.58 -14.76 -3.56
CA ALA A 32 -3.70 -13.92 -2.39
C ALA A 32 -2.90 -14.56 -1.25
N TRP A 33 -1.97 -13.82 -0.65
CA TRP A 33 -1.25 -14.23 0.54
C TRP A 33 -1.78 -13.46 1.76
N THR A 34 -1.53 -14.01 2.94
CA THR A 34 -2.00 -13.42 4.19
C THR A 34 -0.81 -12.91 4.99
N PRO A 35 -0.60 -11.58 5.08
CA PRO A 35 0.39 -11.00 5.97
C PRO A 35 0.12 -11.40 7.43
N ILE A 36 1.16 -11.83 8.13
CA ILE A 36 1.10 -12.25 9.54
C ILE A 36 2.25 -11.60 10.30
N ILE A 37 1.93 -11.09 11.49
CA ILE A 37 2.88 -10.62 12.48
C ILE A 37 2.77 -11.55 13.70
N SER A 38 3.90 -12.04 14.21
CA SER A 38 3.94 -12.91 15.38
C SER A 38 5.04 -12.53 16.36
N PRO A 39 4.75 -12.33 17.66
CA PRO A 39 3.41 -12.40 18.28
C PRO A 39 2.54 -11.15 18.00
N LEU A 40 1.23 -11.29 17.85
CA LEU A 40 0.28 -10.17 17.79
C LEU A 40 -0.67 -10.22 18.99
N TYR A 41 -0.73 -9.15 19.78
CA TYR A 41 -1.47 -9.10 21.05
C TYR A 41 -2.87 -8.50 20.87
N THR A 42 -3.73 -9.19 20.12
CA THR A 42 -5.10 -8.73 19.79
C THR A 42 -6.06 -8.76 20.97
N ASP A 43 -5.73 -9.49 22.04
CA ASP A 43 -6.45 -9.48 23.31
C ASP A 43 -6.26 -8.17 24.10
N ARG A 44 -5.39 -7.29 23.62
CA ARG A 44 -5.03 -6.03 24.26
C ARG A 44 -5.19 -4.86 23.29
N GLU A 45 -4.18 -3.98 23.24
CA GLU A 45 -4.23 -2.76 22.49
C GLU A 45 -4.03 -2.95 20.98
N GLU A 46 -3.48 -4.07 20.50
CA GLU A 46 -3.11 -4.23 19.09
C GLU A 46 -4.30 -4.65 18.22
N ARG A 47 -4.26 -4.25 16.94
CA ARG A 47 -5.36 -4.50 15.99
C ARG A 47 -4.85 -4.99 14.65
N ARG A 48 -5.68 -5.79 13.98
CA ARG A 48 -5.50 -6.24 12.60
C ARG A 48 -6.76 -5.94 11.80
N PHE A 49 -6.60 -5.33 10.65
CA PHE A 49 -7.64 -5.06 9.67
C PHE A 49 -7.24 -5.77 8.38
N ALA A 50 -7.82 -6.94 8.12
CA ALA A 50 -7.49 -7.76 6.95
C ALA A 50 -8.43 -7.43 5.78
N HIS A 51 -7.96 -7.69 4.55
CA HIS A 51 -8.76 -7.61 3.33
C HIS A 51 -9.40 -6.24 3.06
N VAL A 52 -8.74 -5.16 3.49
CA VAL A 52 -9.20 -3.80 3.21
C VAL A 52 -8.80 -3.39 1.80
N ASP A 53 -9.61 -2.54 1.16
CA ASP A 53 -9.22 -1.97 -0.12
C ASP A 53 -8.16 -0.87 0.04
N THR A 54 -7.74 -0.27 -1.07
CA THR A 54 -6.67 0.73 -1.06
C THR A 54 -7.07 2.02 -0.34
N ASP A 55 -8.32 2.43 -0.42
CA ASP A 55 -8.81 3.67 0.19
C ASP A 55 -8.93 3.49 1.71
N ASP A 56 -9.49 2.37 2.16
CA ASP A 56 -9.54 2.00 3.57
C ASP A 56 -8.15 1.81 4.16
N ARG A 57 -7.21 1.19 3.41
CA ARG A 57 -5.81 1.08 3.82
C ARG A 57 -5.20 2.46 4.07
N ASN A 58 -5.39 3.39 3.13
CA ASN A 58 -4.83 4.75 3.26
C ASN A 58 -5.44 5.45 4.48
N LEU A 59 -6.76 5.38 4.65
CA LEU A 59 -7.47 5.97 5.78
C LEU A 59 -6.98 5.42 7.13
N LEU A 60 -6.82 4.09 7.25
CA LEU A 60 -6.33 3.45 8.49
C LEU A 60 -4.89 3.87 8.80
N ILE A 61 -4.03 3.98 7.78
CA ILE A 61 -2.66 4.44 7.97
C ILE A 61 -2.61 5.93 8.35
N ASP A 62 -3.39 6.80 7.70
CA ASP A 62 -3.45 8.22 8.01
C ASP A 62 -3.96 8.49 9.43
N LEU A 63 -4.99 7.74 9.84
CA LEU A 63 -5.60 7.79 11.17
C LEU A 63 -4.89 6.91 12.21
N CYS A 64 -3.62 6.54 11.98
CA CYS A 64 -2.84 5.79 12.94
C CYS A 64 -2.90 6.44 14.33
N PRO A 65 -3.47 5.78 15.36
CA PRO A 65 -3.72 6.44 16.63
C PRO A 65 -2.41 6.76 17.35
N SER A 66 -2.40 7.88 18.09
CA SER A 66 -1.25 8.29 18.89
C SER A 66 -0.77 7.19 19.83
N GLY A 67 0.55 7.02 19.94
CA GLY A 67 1.19 5.99 20.74
C GLY A 67 1.45 4.67 20.01
N ARG A 68 1.21 4.59 18.69
CA ARG A 68 1.26 3.32 17.93
C ARG A 68 2.13 3.39 16.70
N LEU A 69 2.62 2.23 16.31
CA LEU A 69 3.15 1.98 14.98
C LEU A 69 2.07 1.29 14.14
N CYS A 70 1.71 1.89 13.00
CA CYS A 70 0.78 1.30 12.06
C CYS A 70 1.51 0.89 10.79
N VAL A 71 1.28 -0.34 10.32
CA VAL A 71 1.91 -0.87 9.11
C VAL A 71 0.86 -1.55 8.22
N ALA A 72 1.03 -1.43 6.90
CA ALA A 72 0.19 -2.07 5.90
C ALA A 72 1.05 -2.89 4.94
N ALA A 73 0.58 -4.09 4.63
CA ALA A 73 1.16 -4.96 3.61
C ALA A 73 0.09 -5.37 2.61
N GLY A 74 0.47 -5.44 1.33
CA GLY A 74 -0.40 -5.96 0.28
C GLY A 74 -0.65 -7.46 0.44
N GLU A 75 -1.80 -7.92 -0.03
CA GLU A 75 -2.23 -9.33 -0.04
C GLU A 75 -2.05 -9.98 -1.42
N GLY A 76 -1.56 -9.22 -2.41
CA GLY A 76 -1.30 -9.69 -3.77
C GLY A 76 -2.51 -9.58 -4.72
N ASP A 77 -3.73 -9.54 -4.19
CA ASP A 77 -4.99 -9.47 -4.93
C ASP A 77 -5.55 -8.03 -5.05
N GLY A 78 -4.73 -7.03 -4.76
CA GLY A 78 -5.12 -5.61 -4.70
C GLY A 78 -5.70 -5.17 -3.36
N ARG A 79 -5.84 -6.10 -2.39
CA ARG A 79 -6.23 -5.80 -1.01
C ARG A 79 -5.01 -5.72 -0.10
N HIS A 80 -5.24 -5.28 1.14
CA HIS A 80 -4.21 -5.03 2.14
C HIS A 80 -4.62 -5.56 3.51
N THR A 81 -3.63 -5.94 4.31
CA THR A 81 -3.78 -6.09 5.76
C THR A 81 -3.06 -4.95 6.46
N VAL A 82 -3.74 -4.26 7.38
CA VAL A 82 -3.19 -3.21 8.25
C VAL A 82 -3.07 -3.72 9.69
N PHE A 83 -1.98 -3.38 10.36
CA PHE A 83 -1.71 -3.71 11.76
C PHE A 83 -1.45 -2.45 12.57
N TYR A 84 -2.06 -2.35 13.75
CA TYR A 84 -1.73 -1.35 14.76
C TYR A 84 -0.98 -2.03 15.90
N LEU A 85 0.28 -1.65 16.10
CA LEU A 85 1.21 -2.25 17.04
C LEU A 85 1.49 -1.28 18.19
N TYR A 86 1.66 -1.80 19.40
CA TYR A 86 1.85 -0.99 20.61
C TYR A 86 2.99 -1.49 21.49
N TYR A 87 3.11 -2.81 21.69
CA TYR A 87 4.11 -3.34 22.64
C TYR A 87 5.52 -3.40 22.04
N CYS A 88 6.53 -3.06 22.85
CA CYS A 88 7.96 -3.06 22.51
C CYS A 88 8.57 -4.47 22.56
N ASN A 89 8.14 -5.34 21.65
CA ASN A 89 8.73 -6.67 21.47
C ASN A 89 9.02 -6.87 19.98
N GLU A 90 10.23 -7.32 19.63
CA GLU A 90 10.55 -7.77 18.27
C GLU A 90 9.56 -8.86 17.83
N ARG A 91 9.04 -8.71 16.61
CA ARG A 91 8.09 -9.64 16.00
C ARG A 91 8.61 -10.13 14.66
N SER A 92 8.30 -11.38 14.37
CA SER A 92 8.51 -11.96 13.04
C SER A 92 7.40 -11.55 12.07
N LEU A 93 7.78 -11.32 10.81
CA LEU A 93 6.89 -11.06 9.69
C LEU A 93 6.80 -12.30 8.79
N THR A 94 5.62 -12.57 8.24
CA THR A 94 5.39 -13.63 7.25
C THR A 94 4.43 -13.12 6.18
N ASN A 95 4.74 -13.39 4.90
CA ASN A 95 3.99 -12.89 3.74
C ASN A 95 3.87 -11.36 3.68
N PHE A 96 4.89 -10.65 4.17
CA PHE A 96 5.10 -9.24 3.89
C PHE A 96 5.94 -9.18 2.60
N ILE A 97 5.31 -8.84 1.48
CA ILE A 97 5.91 -8.94 0.14
C ILE A 97 5.67 -7.63 -0.61
N GLY A 98 6.70 -7.15 -1.28
CA GLY A 98 6.69 -5.95 -2.11
C GLY A 98 6.38 -4.69 -1.32
N ASP A 99 5.63 -3.79 -1.95
CA ASP A 99 5.35 -2.48 -1.39
C ASP A 99 4.28 -2.49 -0.30
N GLY A 100 4.48 -1.67 0.72
CA GLY A 100 3.44 -1.28 1.64
C GLY A 100 3.70 0.09 2.25
N SER A 101 3.12 0.33 3.42
CA SER A 101 3.24 1.62 4.11
C SER A 101 3.37 1.45 5.61
N ALA A 102 3.98 2.44 6.25
CA ALA A 102 4.09 2.51 7.70
C ALA A 102 3.91 3.95 8.17
N LYS A 103 3.36 4.12 9.37
CA LYS A 103 3.33 5.39 10.10
C LYS A 103 3.68 5.14 11.54
N ASN A 104 4.71 5.82 12.03
CA ASN A 104 5.05 5.82 13.44
C ASN A 104 4.39 7.03 14.12
N ALA A 105 3.21 6.81 14.71
CA ALA A 105 2.48 7.81 15.49
C ALA A 105 2.79 7.73 16.99
N GLN A 106 3.90 7.10 17.39
CA GLN A 106 4.33 7.05 18.79
C GLN A 106 4.74 8.43 19.30
N THR A 107 4.69 8.62 20.61
CA THR A 107 5.08 9.87 21.26
C THR A 107 6.50 9.77 21.83
N GLY A 108 7.12 10.92 22.11
CA GLY A 108 8.49 10.98 22.62
C GLY A 108 9.52 10.60 21.57
N ASN A 109 10.57 9.88 21.98
CA ASN A 109 11.68 9.48 21.11
C ASN A 109 11.61 7.99 20.70
N ALA A 110 10.43 7.37 20.74
CA ALA A 110 10.24 5.96 20.37
C ALA A 110 10.50 5.78 18.87
N ARG A 111 11.35 4.82 18.51
CA ARG A 111 11.73 4.56 17.11
C ARG A 111 11.42 3.12 16.80
N ALA A 112 10.68 2.88 15.74
CA ALA A 112 10.46 1.51 15.26
C ALA A 112 11.58 1.10 14.30
N LEU A 113 11.96 -0.18 14.36
CA LEU A 113 13.03 -0.77 13.58
C LEU A 113 12.46 -1.84 12.67
N LEU A 114 12.81 -1.78 11.38
CA LEU A 114 12.57 -2.86 10.42
C LEU A 114 13.89 -3.55 10.14
N LEU A 115 13.95 -4.87 10.38
CA LEU A 115 15.18 -5.64 10.33
C LEU A 115 15.08 -6.76 9.30
N ASN A 116 16.21 -7.06 8.66
CA ASN A 116 16.31 -8.20 7.76
C ASN A 116 16.43 -9.53 8.52
N GLN A 117 16.55 -10.64 7.78
CA GLN A 117 16.63 -11.99 8.35
C GLN A 117 17.77 -12.18 9.37
N ASN A 118 18.86 -11.42 9.23
CA ASN A 118 20.02 -11.46 10.13
C ASN A 118 19.88 -10.46 11.30
N ARG A 119 18.71 -9.85 11.50
CA ARG A 119 18.45 -8.78 12.48
C ARG A 119 19.31 -7.54 12.27
N VAL A 120 19.72 -7.28 11.03
CA VAL A 120 20.36 -6.02 10.67
C VAL A 120 19.28 -5.01 10.32
N ILE A 121 19.28 -3.88 11.02
CA ILE A 121 18.36 -2.76 10.78
C ILE A 121 18.50 -2.31 9.32
N GLN A 122 17.39 -2.32 8.60
CA GLN A 122 17.29 -1.81 7.23
C GLN A 122 16.64 -0.42 7.22
N VAL A 123 15.62 -0.22 8.06
CA VAL A 123 14.86 1.02 8.16
C VAL A 123 14.68 1.38 9.62
N VAL A 124 14.79 2.69 9.91
CA VAL A 124 14.36 3.25 11.18
C VAL A 124 13.21 4.23 10.93
N LEU A 125 12.10 4.00 11.60
CA LEU A 125 10.92 4.84 11.55
C LEU A 125 10.90 5.73 12.79
N ASN A 126 11.33 6.97 12.64
CA ASN A 126 11.17 7.97 13.69
C ASN A 126 9.68 8.38 13.79
N PRO A 127 9.23 8.94 14.94
CA PRO A 127 7.90 9.51 15.04
C PRO A 127 7.69 10.59 13.97
N ASP A 128 6.67 10.41 13.15
CA ASP A 128 6.39 11.30 12.01
C ASP A 128 4.87 11.38 11.78
N PRO A 129 4.30 12.58 11.56
CA PRO A 129 2.89 12.72 11.19
C PRO A 129 2.55 12.07 9.85
N ASP A 130 3.51 11.91 8.94
CA ASP A 130 3.27 11.45 7.58
C ASP A 130 3.60 9.95 7.40
N PRO A 131 2.76 9.19 6.68
CA PRO A 131 3.09 7.81 6.32
C PRO A 131 4.27 7.75 5.34
N VAL A 132 5.08 6.70 5.49
CA VAL A 132 6.17 6.37 4.57
C VAL A 132 5.87 5.09 3.80
N ARG A 133 6.40 5.00 2.58
CA ARG A 133 6.42 3.75 1.81
C ARG A 133 7.49 2.83 2.38
N VAL A 134 7.19 1.54 2.45
CA VAL A 134 8.11 0.50 2.90
C VAL A 134 8.22 -0.56 1.81
N ASP A 135 9.44 -0.94 1.48
CA ASP A 135 9.73 -2.17 0.75
C ASP A 135 9.85 -3.30 1.78
N TRP A 136 8.94 -4.27 1.72
CA TRP A 136 8.87 -5.38 2.65
C TRP A 136 9.77 -6.56 2.28
N ASP A 137 10.21 -6.67 1.03
CA ASP A 137 10.99 -7.82 0.54
C ASP A 137 12.26 -8.12 1.37
N PRO A 138 13.02 -7.11 1.86
CA PRO A 138 14.19 -7.37 2.69
C PRO A 138 13.87 -7.51 4.19
N ILE A 139 12.61 -7.36 4.62
CA ILE A 139 12.23 -7.22 6.03
C ILE A 139 11.61 -8.50 6.58
N TYR A 140 12.20 -9.02 7.66
CA TYR A 140 11.78 -10.26 8.31
C TYR A 140 11.30 -10.02 9.75
N TYR A 141 11.72 -8.92 10.36
CA TYR A 141 11.38 -8.58 11.73
C TYR A 141 10.99 -7.12 11.85
N ILE A 142 10.13 -6.84 12.81
CA ILE A 142 9.74 -5.49 13.23
C ILE A 142 9.87 -5.38 14.75
N ASP A 143 10.61 -4.38 15.21
CA ASP A 143 10.54 -3.93 16.59
C ASP A 143 9.81 -2.58 16.62
N PRO A 144 8.66 -2.44 17.31
CA PRO A 144 7.98 -1.16 17.42
C PRO A 144 8.71 -0.13 18.26
N CYS A 145 9.78 -0.53 18.93
CA CYS A 145 10.63 0.28 19.78
C CYS A 145 12.10 -0.13 19.54
#